data_AF-A0A925PLX4-F1
#
_entry.id   AF-A0A925PLX4-F1
#
_cell.length_a   1.000
_cell.length_b   1.000
_cell.length_c   1.000
_cell.angle_alpha   90.00
_cell.angle_beta   90.00
_cell.angle_gamma   90.00
#
_symmetry.space_group_name_H-M   'P 1'
#
loop_
_entity.id
_entity.type
_entity.pdbx_description
1 polymer ?
#
loop_
_entity_poly.entity_id
_entity_poly.type
_entity_poly.pdbx_seq_one_letter_code
_entity_poly.pdbx_strand_id
1 'polypeptide(L)'
;RTLYRAIKPDPAALEFAQRVAGIATLAAAIRAKLQPNPPDISAITGQIALLLDASITGLTIRDAGPPAIDLSKINFQALAQRFKESKHKNTDLEVLKAAIRAQLEKMIQLNRTRADFAEKFEALIESYNAGSRSIEELFEELLKLSNSLNDEQERHVRENMSEEELVIFDILTRPAPELTPEERAEVKKVARELLARLKALLVLNWRQKSAARSQLKLTIEDTLDTGLPRAYAPDLYHQKCSAVFEHVYESYPERNAGVYAMAE
;
A
#
# COMPACT_ATOMS: atom_id res chain seq x y z
N ARG A 1 19.15 17.93 -21.75
CA ARG A 1 18.14 18.48 -22.71
C ARG A 1 16.88 17.62 -22.74
N THR A 2 17.00 16.28 -22.71
CA THR A 2 15.89 15.32 -22.75
C THR A 2 15.02 15.33 -21.47
N LEU A 3 15.63 15.29 -20.28
CA LEU A 3 14.91 15.37 -18.99
C LEU A 3 14.09 16.65 -18.84
N TYR A 4 14.66 17.82 -19.18
CA TYR A 4 13.94 19.10 -19.14
C TYR A 4 12.76 19.17 -20.14
N ARG A 5 12.87 18.50 -21.29
CA ARG A 5 11.76 18.43 -22.27
C ARG A 5 10.64 17.51 -21.80
N ALA A 6 10.96 16.45 -21.07
CA ALA A 6 9.96 15.52 -20.52
C ALA A 6 9.09 16.17 -19.42
N ILE A 7 9.63 17.14 -18.68
CA ILE A 7 8.90 17.86 -17.62
C ILE A 7 8.17 19.12 -18.11
N LYS A 8 8.25 19.48 -19.40
CA LYS A 8 7.58 20.68 -19.95
C LYS A 8 6.06 20.77 -19.73
N PRO A 9 5.29 19.68 -19.58
CA PRO A 9 3.88 19.78 -19.21
C PRO A 9 3.66 20.35 -17.80
N ASP A 10 4.69 20.34 -16.94
CA ASP A 10 4.63 20.80 -15.55
C ASP A 10 4.87 22.32 -15.45
N PRO A 11 3.97 23.09 -14.80
CA PRO A 11 4.13 24.53 -14.58
C PRO A 11 5.44 24.91 -13.87
N ALA A 12 5.97 24.07 -12.98
CA ALA A 12 7.22 24.31 -12.27
C ALA A 12 8.44 24.36 -13.21
N ALA A 13 8.34 23.77 -14.40
CA ALA A 13 9.42 23.80 -15.40
C ALA A 13 9.64 25.19 -16.02
N LEU A 14 8.66 26.10 -15.91
CA LEU A 14 8.75 27.48 -16.39
C LEU A 14 9.75 28.29 -15.55
N GLU A 15 9.84 28.03 -14.24
CA GLU A 15 10.74 28.74 -13.32
C GLU A 15 12.21 28.53 -13.69
N PHE A 16 12.54 27.37 -14.25
CA PHE A 16 13.91 27.02 -14.64
C PHE A 16 14.23 27.35 -16.11
N ALA A 17 13.25 27.84 -16.89
CA ALA A 17 13.40 28.06 -18.33
C ALA A 17 14.55 29.02 -18.68
N GLN A 18 14.66 30.14 -17.95
CA GLN A 18 15.71 31.13 -18.17
C GLN A 18 17.11 30.57 -17.86
N ARG A 19 17.24 29.84 -16.74
CA ARG A 19 18.52 29.25 -16.32
C ARG A 19 18.99 28.18 -17.28
N VAL A 20 18.08 27.31 -17.73
CA VAL A 20 18.36 26.27 -18.73
C VAL A 20 18.75 26.89 -20.08
N ALA A 21 18.07 27.96 -20.51
CA ALA A 21 18.42 28.69 -21.72
C ALA A 21 19.85 29.28 -21.63
N GLY A 22 20.19 29.93 -20.51
CA GLY A 22 21.53 30.48 -20.29
C GLY A 22 22.63 29.42 -20.34
N ILE A 23 22.44 28.29 -19.67
CA ILE A 23 23.39 27.16 -19.68
C ILE A 23 23.51 26.56 -21.08
N ALA A 24 22.40 26.43 -21.82
CA ALA A 24 22.42 25.91 -23.18
C ALA A 24 23.20 26.82 -24.14
N THR A 25 23.05 28.14 -24.01
CA THR A 25 23.77 29.13 -24.81
C THR A 25 25.27 29.11 -24.51
N LEU A 26 25.65 29.05 -23.23
CA LEU A 26 27.05 28.91 -22.83
C LEU A 26 27.67 27.62 -23.34
N ALA A 27 26.96 26.49 -23.19
CA ALA A 27 27.43 25.20 -23.71
C ALA A 27 27.58 25.21 -25.25
N ALA A 28 26.69 25.88 -25.97
CA ALA A 28 26.79 26.05 -27.41
C ALA A 28 28.00 26.90 -27.81
N ALA A 29 28.25 28.02 -27.11
CA ALA A 29 29.41 28.88 -27.34
C ALA A 29 30.74 28.15 -27.05
N ILE A 30 30.79 27.35 -25.98
CA ILE A 30 31.96 26.52 -25.63
C ILE A 30 32.22 25.47 -26.71
N ARG A 31 31.17 24.75 -27.16
CA ARG A 31 31.29 23.74 -28.22
C ARG A 31 31.73 24.35 -29.56
N ALA A 32 31.17 25.49 -29.94
CA ALA A 32 31.54 26.21 -31.16
C ALA A 32 33.02 26.65 -31.16
N LYS A 33 33.59 26.96 -29.99
CA LYS A 33 35.02 27.29 -29.85
C LYS A 33 35.94 26.06 -29.79
N LEU A 34 35.51 24.96 -29.17
CA LEU A 34 36.34 23.77 -28.95
C LEU A 34 36.27 22.75 -30.10
N GLN A 35 35.20 22.74 -30.88
CA GLN A 35 34.97 21.79 -31.98
C GLN A 35 34.33 22.52 -33.17
N PRO A 36 35.12 23.12 -34.09
CA PRO A 36 34.59 23.89 -35.21
C PRO A 36 33.89 23.02 -36.29
N ASN A 37 34.16 21.71 -36.33
CA ASN A 37 33.46 20.74 -37.18
C ASN A 37 32.98 19.54 -36.35
N PRO A 38 31.85 19.67 -35.63
CA PRO A 38 31.23 18.51 -34.99
C PRO A 38 30.67 17.57 -36.08
N PRO A 39 30.79 16.24 -35.92
CA PRO A 39 30.12 15.30 -36.82
C PRO A 39 28.61 15.54 -36.78
N ASP A 40 27.98 15.65 -37.95
CA ASP A 40 26.56 15.91 -38.08
C ASP A 40 25.74 14.68 -37.64
N ILE A 41 25.34 14.69 -36.37
CA ILE A 41 24.46 13.67 -35.77
C ILE A 41 22.97 14.06 -35.88
N SER A 42 22.62 15.09 -36.67
CA SER A 42 21.23 15.54 -36.81
C SER A 42 20.33 14.44 -37.37
N ALA A 43 20.85 13.61 -38.27
CA ALA A 43 20.15 12.44 -38.80
C ALA A 43 19.83 11.40 -37.71
N ILE A 44 20.82 11.06 -36.86
CA ILE A 44 20.67 10.09 -35.77
C ILE A 44 19.71 10.65 -34.70
N THR A 45 19.86 11.94 -34.38
CA THR A 45 18.99 12.62 -33.41
C THR A 45 17.55 12.70 -33.92
N GLY A 46 17.37 12.90 -35.24
CA GLY A 46 16.07 12.85 -35.91
C GLY A 46 15.45 11.45 -35.88
N GLN A 47 16.24 10.40 -36.13
CA GLN A 47 15.76 9.01 -36.01
C GLN A 47 15.34 8.65 -34.58
N ILE A 48 16.11 9.08 -33.58
CA ILE A 48 15.75 8.91 -32.16
C ILE A 48 14.47 9.68 -31.83
N ALA A 49 14.32 10.92 -32.32
CA ALA A 49 13.11 11.72 -32.13
C ALA A 49 11.89 11.09 -32.79
N LEU A 50 12.03 10.55 -34.00
CA LEU A 50 10.97 9.82 -34.70
C LEU A 50 10.60 8.52 -33.99
N LEU A 51 11.57 7.79 -33.44
CA LEU A 51 11.31 6.61 -32.60
C LEU A 51 10.58 6.97 -31.32
N LEU A 52 10.94 8.09 -30.68
CA LEU A 52 10.24 8.62 -29.51
C LEU A 52 8.82 9.05 -29.85
N ASP A 53 8.62 9.81 -30.92
CA ASP A 53 7.29 10.25 -31.38
C ASP A 53 6.40 9.06 -31.79
N ALA A 54 6.97 8.06 -32.46
CA ALA A 54 6.24 6.84 -32.81
C ALA A 54 5.88 5.97 -31.59
N SER A 55 6.65 6.08 -30.50
CA SER A 55 6.40 5.37 -29.23
C SER A 55 5.46 6.14 -28.30
N ILE A 56 5.18 7.42 -28.59
CA ILE A 56 4.12 8.19 -27.95
C ILE A 56 2.80 7.89 -28.69
N THR A 57 2.29 6.69 -28.48
CA THR A 57 0.84 6.46 -28.69
C THR A 57 0.10 7.43 -27.79
N GLY A 58 -0.66 8.34 -28.40
CA GLY A 58 -1.47 9.34 -27.71
C GLY A 58 -2.40 8.69 -26.70
N LEU A 59 -1.97 8.63 -25.45
CA LEU A 59 -2.87 8.39 -24.33
C LEU A 59 -3.74 9.64 -24.23
N THR A 60 -4.98 9.53 -24.66
CA THR A 60 -6.03 10.42 -24.18
C THR A 60 -6.03 10.31 -22.66
N ILE A 61 -5.46 11.30 -21.99
CA ILE A 61 -5.60 11.46 -20.54
C ILE A 61 -7.11 11.67 -20.35
N ARG A 62 -7.79 10.67 -19.81
CA ARG A 62 -9.21 10.82 -19.47
C ARG A 62 -9.29 11.87 -18.36
N ASP A 63 -10.09 12.91 -18.54
CA ASP A 63 -10.32 13.97 -17.53
C ASP A 63 -10.88 13.39 -16.21
N ALA A 64 -11.51 12.23 -16.27
CA ALA A 64 -11.77 11.38 -15.13
C ALA A 64 -10.82 10.18 -15.19
N GLY A 65 -10.04 9.97 -14.12
CA GLY A 65 -9.30 8.71 -13.94
C GLY A 65 -10.22 7.51 -14.17
N PRO A 66 -9.69 6.35 -14.61
CA PRO A 66 -10.51 5.15 -14.76
C PRO A 66 -11.35 4.97 -13.48
N PRO A 67 -12.64 4.59 -13.62
CA PRO A 67 -13.49 4.33 -12.45
C PRO A 67 -12.73 3.40 -11.51
N ALA A 68 -12.81 3.64 -10.20
CA ALA A 68 -12.11 2.87 -9.20
C ALA A 68 -12.29 1.38 -9.52
N ILE A 69 -11.22 0.76 -10.01
CA ILE A 69 -11.28 -0.63 -10.43
C ILE A 69 -11.54 -1.41 -9.15
N ASP A 70 -12.61 -2.20 -9.15
CA ASP A 70 -12.89 -3.13 -8.08
C ASP A 70 -11.86 -4.27 -8.15
N LEU A 71 -10.71 -4.03 -7.53
CA LEU A 71 -9.55 -4.92 -7.57
C LEU A 71 -9.85 -6.29 -6.92
N SER A 72 -10.92 -6.37 -6.10
CA SER A 72 -11.40 -7.63 -5.51
C SER A 72 -11.90 -8.63 -6.55
N LYS A 73 -12.17 -8.19 -7.79
CA LYS A 73 -12.69 -9.01 -8.89
C LYS A 73 -11.69 -9.22 -10.02
N ILE A 74 -10.40 -8.93 -9.80
CA ILE A 74 -9.40 -9.21 -10.82
C ILE A 74 -9.32 -10.72 -11.03
N ASN A 75 -9.65 -11.17 -12.23
CA ASN A 75 -9.39 -12.55 -12.64
C ASN A 75 -7.90 -12.69 -12.96
N PHE A 76 -7.11 -13.03 -11.94
CA PHE A 76 -5.67 -13.18 -12.02
C PHE A 76 -5.24 -14.30 -12.98
N GLN A 77 -6.06 -15.33 -13.17
CA GLN A 77 -5.82 -16.37 -14.18
C GLN A 77 -5.95 -15.81 -15.60
N ALA A 78 -6.98 -15.00 -15.86
CA ALA A 78 -7.13 -14.31 -17.14
C ALA A 78 -6.00 -13.30 -17.37
N LEU A 79 -5.53 -12.62 -16.31
CA LEU A 79 -4.37 -11.73 -16.38
C LEU A 79 -3.08 -12.49 -16.73
N ALA A 80 -2.90 -13.68 -16.14
CA ALA A 80 -1.76 -14.54 -16.43
C ALA A 80 -1.74 -15.07 -17.86
N GLN A 81 -2.90 -15.45 -18.38
CA GLN A 81 -3.04 -15.90 -19.76
C GLN A 81 -2.79 -14.74 -20.74
N ARG A 82 -3.33 -13.55 -20.45
CA ARG A 82 -3.07 -12.34 -21.23
C ARG A 82 -1.59 -11.99 -21.23
N PHE A 83 -0.91 -12.10 -20.09
CA PHE A 83 0.53 -11.80 -19.97
C PHE A 83 1.40 -12.71 -20.84
N LYS A 84 1.07 -14.00 -20.95
CA LYS A 84 1.80 -14.96 -21.80
C LYS A 84 1.75 -14.59 -23.28
N GLU A 85 0.61 -14.06 -23.74
CA GLU A 85 0.36 -13.70 -25.14
C GLU A 85 0.62 -12.21 -25.43
N SER A 86 0.91 -11.41 -24.40
CA SER A 86 1.03 -9.96 -24.51
C SER A 86 2.29 -9.53 -25.23
N LYS A 87 2.13 -8.58 -26.15
CA LYS A 87 3.24 -7.85 -26.79
C LYS A 87 3.82 -6.75 -25.87
N HIS A 88 3.12 -6.40 -24.78
CA HIS A 88 3.44 -5.29 -23.89
C HIS A 88 3.59 -5.75 -22.43
N LYS A 89 4.38 -6.80 -22.19
CA LYS A 89 4.57 -7.41 -20.85
C LYS A 89 4.96 -6.41 -19.75
N ASN A 90 5.81 -5.42 -20.05
CA ASN A 90 6.18 -4.38 -19.09
C ASN A 90 4.97 -3.56 -18.62
N THR A 91 4.08 -3.20 -19.55
CA THR A 91 2.86 -2.44 -19.22
C THR A 91 1.91 -3.28 -18.37
N ASP A 92 1.72 -4.56 -18.72
CA ASP A 92 0.87 -5.47 -17.94
C ASP A 92 1.41 -5.67 -16.53
N LEU A 93 2.74 -5.78 -16.38
CA LEU A 93 3.39 -5.90 -15.07
C LEU A 93 3.19 -4.63 -14.22
N GLU A 94 3.34 -3.44 -14.78
CA GLU A 94 3.12 -2.19 -14.04
C GLU A 94 1.66 -2.03 -13.61
N VAL A 95 0.70 -2.45 -14.44
CA VAL A 95 -0.72 -2.50 -14.06
C VAL A 95 -0.94 -3.46 -12.88
N LEU A 96 -0.32 -4.65 -12.91
CA LEU A 96 -0.42 -5.61 -11.80
C LEU A 96 0.20 -5.05 -10.50
N LYS A 97 1.38 -4.43 -10.57
CA LYS A 97 2.01 -3.78 -9.41
C LYS A 97 1.12 -2.69 -8.82
N ALA A 98 0.54 -1.83 -9.66
CA ALA A 98 -0.35 -0.77 -9.22
C ALA A 98 -1.61 -1.32 -8.54
N ALA A 99 -2.20 -2.38 -9.11
CA ALA A 99 -3.35 -3.07 -8.53
C ALA A 99 -3.01 -3.66 -7.15
N ILE A 100 -1.93 -4.43 -7.03
CA ILE A 100 -1.52 -5.04 -5.76
C ILE A 100 -1.23 -3.96 -4.71
N ARG A 101 -0.51 -2.89 -5.07
CA ARG A 101 -0.22 -1.77 -4.17
C ARG A 101 -1.49 -1.11 -3.64
N ALA A 102 -2.45 -0.81 -4.51
CA ALA A 102 -3.72 -0.20 -4.10
C ALA A 102 -4.57 -1.13 -3.22
N GLN A 103 -4.53 -2.45 -3.45
CA GLN A 103 -5.20 -3.42 -2.58
C GLN A 103 -4.52 -3.50 -1.21
N LEU A 104 -3.19 -3.57 -1.18
CA LEU A 104 -2.38 -3.58 0.06
C LEU A 104 -2.65 -2.35 0.92
N GLU A 105 -2.63 -1.16 0.32
CA GLU A 105 -2.87 0.10 1.04
C GLU A 105 -4.22 0.07 1.76
N LYS A 106 -5.29 -0.37 1.08
CA LYS A 106 -6.62 -0.52 1.68
C LYS A 106 -6.62 -1.57 2.81
N MET A 107 -6.00 -2.73 2.59
CA MET A 107 -5.94 -3.81 3.58
C MET A 107 -5.16 -3.40 4.84
N ILE A 108 -4.07 -2.66 4.68
CA ILE A 108 -3.22 -2.17 5.77
C ILE A 108 -3.92 -1.04 6.53
N GLN A 109 -4.65 -0.18 5.82
CA GLN A 109 -5.45 0.87 6.45
C GLN A 109 -6.48 0.26 7.41
N LEU A 110 -7.15 -0.81 6.98
CA LEU A 110 -8.09 -1.57 7.81
C LEU A 110 -7.39 -2.37 8.91
N ASN A 111 -6.25 -2.97 8.63
CA ASN A 111 -5.51 -3.79 9.57
C ASN A 111 -4.00 -3.61 9.44
N ARG A 112 -3.41 -2.81 10.33
CA ARG A 112 -1.97 -2.49 10.33
C ARG A 112 -1.07 -3.72 10.49
N THR A 113 -1.59 -4.84 11.03
CA THR A 113 -0.79 -6.07 11.20
C THR A 113 -0.49 -6.79 9.87
N ARG A 114 -1.08 -6.34 8.76
CA ARG A 114 -0.83 -6.84 7.39
C ARG A 114 0.37 -6.17 6.70
N ALA A 115 1.15 -5.36 7.43
CA ALA A 115 2.32 -4.69 6.89
C ALA A 115 3.37 -5.65 6.31
N ASP A 116 3.43 -6.90 6.79
CA ASP A 116 4.34 -7.94 6.29
C ASP A 116 4.11 -8.26 4.80
N PHE A 117 2.87 -8.13 4.30
CA PHE A 117 2.58 -8.29 2.88
C PHE A 117 3.14 -7.15 2.03
N ALA A 118 3.14 -5.92 2.55
CA ALA A 118 3.79 -4.80 1.88
C ALA A 118 5.32 -4.97 1.85
N GLU A 119 5.93 -5.45 2.93
CA GLU A 119 7.36 -5.76 2.95
C GLU A 119 7.72 -6.83 1.91
N LYS A 120 6.93 -7.92 1.82
CA LYS A 120 7.10 -8.95 0.78
C LYS A 120 6.95 -8.38 -0.63
N PHE A 121 5.96 -7.52 -0.86
CA PHE A 121 5.75 -6.88 -2.15
C PHE A 121 6.94 -6.01 -2.57
N GLU A 122 7.43 -5.16 -1.68
CA GLU A 122 8.57 -4.28 -1.97
C GLU A 122 9.86 -5.10 -2.17
N ALA A 123 10.08 -6.17 -1.40
CA ALA A 123 11.20 -7.08 -1.60
C ALA A 123 11.17 -7.77 -2.99
N LEU A 124 9.99 -8.14 -3.48
CA LEU A 124 9.84 -8.68 -4.84
C LEU A 124 10.22 -7.63 -5.89
N ILE A 125 9.76 -6.38 -5.75
CA ILE A 125 10.11 -5.28 -6.65
C ILE A 125 11.61 -5.01 -6.63
N GLU A 126 12.22 -4.96 -5.45
CA GLU A 126 13.64 -4.71 -5.29
C GLU A 126 14.49 -5.81 -5.95
N SER A 127 14.12 -7.08 -5.75
CA SER A 127 14.83 -8.21 -6.36
C SER A 127 14.81 -8.17 -7.89
N TYR A 128 13.70 -7.71 -8.48
CA TYR A 128 13.58 -7.50 -9.91
C TYR A 128 14.42 -6.30 -10.39
N ASN A 129 14.36 -5.17 -9.68
CA ASN A 129 15.13 -3.98 -10.02
C ASN A 129 16.65 -4.21 -9.91
N ALA A 130 17.08 -5.07 -8.99
CA ALA A 130 18.47 -5.52 -8.85
C ALA A 130 18.91 -6.50 -9.96
N GLY A 131 18.01 -6.88 -10.88
CA GLY A 131 18.28 -7.82 -11.96
C GLY A 131 18.40 -9.27 -11.51
N SER A 132 17.97 -9.58 -10.28
CA SER A 132 18.05 -10.94 -9.70
C SER A 132 16.86 -11.83 -10.08
N ARG A 133 15.84 -11.29 -10.76
CA ARG A 133 14.67 -12.01 -11.25
C ARG A 133 14.29 -11.58 -12.66
N SER A 134 13.78 -12.51 -13.45
CA SER A 134 13.17 -12.22 -14.75
C SER A 134 11.78 -11.59 -14.60
N ILE A 135 11.27 -11.01 -15.69
CA ILE A 135 9.92 -10.41 -15.72
C ILE A 135 8.84 -11.49 -15.54
N GLU A 136 9.02 -12.67 -16.10
CA GLU A 136 8.12 -13.81 -15.93
C GLU A 136 8.11 -14.30 -14.48
N GLU A 137 9.27 -14.45 -13.84
CA GLU A 137 9.37 -14.87 -12.43
C GLU A 137 8.74 -13.85 -11.48
N LEU A 138 9.00 -12.55 -11.70
CA LEU A 138 8.36 -11.50 -10.89
C LEU A 138 6.84 -11.57 -11.05
N PHE A 139 6.35 -11.73 -12.27
CA PHE A 139 4.91 -11.81 -12.53
C PHE A 139 4.26 -13.00 -11.83
N GLU A 140 4.85 -14.19 -11.89
CA GLU A 140 4.34 -15.37 -11.17
C GLU A 140 4.33 -15.17 -9.65
N GLU A 141 5.34 -14.50 -9.11
CA GLU A 141 5.46 -14.27 -7.66
C GLU A 141 4.49 -13.19 -7.17
N LEU A 142 4.26 -12.14 -7.96
CA LEU A 142 3.20 -11.18 -7.73
C LEU A 142 1.81 -11.82 -7.78
N LEU A 143 1.58 -12.79 -8.68
CA LEU A 143 0.34 -13.56 -8.70
C LEU A 143 0.15 -14.40 -7.44
N LYS A 144 1.20 -15.11 -6.98
CA LYS A 144 1.16 -15.88 -5.73
C LYS A 144 0.85 -14.97 -4.54
N LEU A 145 1.52 -13.82 -4.46
CA LEU A 145 1.26 -12.82 -3.44
C LEU A 145 -0.20 -12.35 -3.50
N SER A 146 -0.71 -12.04 -4.68
CA SER A 146 -2.10 -11.60 -4.85
C SER A 146 -3.11 -12.66 -4.38
N ASN A 147 -2.87 -13.94 -4.64
CA ASN A 147 -3.74 -15.00 -4.13
C ASN A 147 -3.70 -15.07 -2.59
N SER A 148 -2.50 -14.91 -1.99
CA SER A 148 -2.39 -14.86 -0.53
C SER A 148 -3.11 -13.65 0.08
N LEU A 149 -3.18 -12.52 -0.64
CA LEU A 149 -3.94 -11.34 -0.21
C LEU A 149 -5.45 -11.59 -0.25
N ASN A 150 -5.95 -12.30 -1.26
CA ASN A 150 -7.36 -12.69 -1.32
C ASN A 150 -7.72 -13.63 -0.15
N ASP A 151 -6.88 -14.64 0.13
CA ASP A 151 -7.08 -15.55 1.26
C ASP A 151 -7.08 -14.80 2.60
N GLU A 152 -6.20 -13.81 2.74
CA GLU A 152 -6.10 -12.96 3.93
C GLU A 152 -7.32 -12.04 4.08
N GLN A 153 -7.84 -11.51 2.97
CA GLN A 153 -9.03 -10.66 2.95
C GLN A 153 -10.28 -11.46 3.36
N GLU A 154 -10.39 -12.73 2.97
CA GLU A 154 -11.48 -13.62 3.36
C GLU A 154 -11.29 -14.27 4.74
N ARG A 155 -10.17 -13.99 5.43
CA ARG A 155 -9.85 -14.62 6.72
C ARG A 155 -10.90 -14.31 7.80
N HIS A 156 -11.46 -13.11 7.82
CA HIS A 156 -12.50 -12.75 8.79
C HIS A 156 -13.73 -13.66 8.67
N VAL A 157 -14.14 -13.99 7.43
CA VAL A 157 -15.23 -14.93 7.14
C VAL A 157 -14.90 -16.33 7.66
N ARG A 158 -13.70 -16.84 7.33
CA ARG A 158 -13.25 -18.17 7.77
C ARG A 158 -13.15 -18.28 9.29
N GLU A 159 -12.73 -17.21 9.95
CA GLU A 159 -12.59 -17.15 11.40
C GLU A 159 -13.94 -16.84 12.11
N ASN A 160 -15.01 -16.60 11.35
CA ASN A 160 -16.35 -16.19 11.82
C ASN A 160 -16.30 -14.94 12.72
N MET A 161 -15.61 -13.91 12.23
CA MET A 161 -15.40 -12.63 12.89
C MET A 161 -15.68 -11.49 11.90
N SER A 162 -16.05 -10.32 12.40
CA SER A 162 -16.03 -9.11 11.58
C SER A 162 -14.58 -8.66 11.32
N GLU A 163 -14.36 -7.81 10.32
CA GLU A 163 -13.02 -7.28 10.03
C GLU A 163 -12.45 -6.51 11.24
N GLU A 164 -13.29 -5.75 11.96
CA GLU A 164 -12.91 -5.05 13.20
C GLU A 164 -12.52 -6.00 14.33
N GLU A 165 -13.31 -7.07 14.54
CA GLU A 165 -13.00 -8.11 15.52
C GLU A 165 -11.67 -8.79 15.19
N LEU A 166 -11.44 -9.06 13.91
CA LEU A 166 -10.22 -9.71 13.43
C LEU A 166 -8.98 -8.86 13.66
N VAL A 167 -9.08 -7.53 13.52
CA VAL A 167 -7.96 -6.62 13.78
C VAL A 167 -7.55 -6.65 15.25
N ILE A 168 -8.52 -6.61 16.17
CA ILE A 168 -8.23 -6.73 17.60
C ILE A 168 -7.61 -8.10 17.90
N PHE A 169 -8.18 -9.17 17.35
CA PHE A 169 -7.63 -10.51 17.49
C PHE A 169 -6.17 -10.60 16.99
N ASP A 170 -5.87 -10.00 15.85
CA ASP A 170 -4.51 -9.93 15.30
C ASP A 170 -3.55 -9.14 16.18
N ILE A 171 -3.97 -7.98 16.70
CA ILE A 171 -3.15 -7.19 17.63
C ILE A 171 -2.79 -8.04 18.85
N LEU A 172 -3.75 -8.78 19.38
CA LEU A 172 -3.56 -9.67 20.52
C LEU A 172 -2.68 -10.89 20.18
N THR A 173 -2.58 -11.29 18.91
CA THR A 173 -1.86 -12.50 18.48
C THR A 173 -0.61 -12.24 17.63
N ARG A 174 -0.24 -10.98 17.39
CA ARG A 174 0.96 -10.64 16.60
C ARG A 174 1.80 -9.56 17.31
N PRO A 175 2.95 -9.92 17.92
CA PRO A 175 3.44 -11.28 18.18
C PRO A 175 2.58 -11.99 19.25
N ALA A 176 2.37 -13.30 19.11
CA ALA A 176 1.64 -14.13 20.09
C ALA A 176 2.62 -14.92 20.97
N PRO A 177 2.22 -15.26 22.21
CA PRO A 177 2.80 -16.41 22.89
C PRO A 177 2.36 -17.71 22.17
N GLU A 178 2.96 -18.84 22.52
CA GLU A 178 2.43 -20.13 22.06
C GLU A 178 1.03 -20.34 22.67
N LEU A 179 0.01 -20.46 21.81
CA LEU A 179 -1.39 -20.60 22.21
C LEU A 179 -1.94 -21.94 21.72
N THR A 180 -2.67 -22.64 22.58
CA THR A 180 -3.44 -23.82 22.17
C THR A 180 -4.65 -23.41 21.31
N PRO A 181 -5.29 -24.34 20.59
CA PRO A 181 -6.54 -24.06 19.88
C PRO A 181 -7.66 -23.53 20.79
N GLU A 182 -7.72 -23.99 22.04
CA GLU A 182 -8.70 -23.54 23.03
C GLU A 182 -8.40 -22.10 23.47
N GLU A 183 -7.15 -21.81 23.83
CA GLU A 183 -6.71 -20.46 24.22
C GLU A 183 -6.92 -19.46 23.06
N ARG A 184 -6.68 -19.88 21.82
CA ARG A 184 -6.97 -19.06 20.65
C ARG A 184 -8.47 -18.75 20.52
N ALA A 185 -9.35 -19.71 20.82
CA ALA A 185 -10.80 -19.48 20.82
C ALA A 185 -11.22 -18.52 21.94
N GLU A 186 -10.57 -18.57 23.10
CA GLU A 186 -10.77 -17.60 24.18
C GLU A 186 -10.37 -16.18 23.73
N VAL A 187 -9.20 -16.01 23.13
CA VAL A 187 -8.75 -14.70 22.61
C VAL A 187 -9.73 -14.13 21.59
N LYS A 188 -10.35 -14.96 20.73
CA LYS A 188 -11.41 -14.49 19.82
C LYS A 188 -12.64 -13.97 20.56
N LYS A 189 -13.08 -14.68 21.61
CA LYS A 189 -14.22 -14.25 22.43
C LYS A 189 -13.92 -12.91 23.10
N VAL A 190 -12.71 -12.76 23.63
CA VAL A 190 -12.23 -11.50 24.24
C VAL A 190 -12.21 -10.37 23.22
N ALA A 191 -11.72 -10.61 22.01
CA ALA A 191 -11.69 -9.59 20.95
C ALA A 191 -13.09 -9.06 20.62
N ARG A 192 -14.09 -9.96 20.52
CA ARG A 192 -15.50 -9.59 20.29
C ARG A 192 -16.10 -8.80 21.45
N GLU A 193 -15.91 -9.27 22.67
CA GLU A 193 -16.42 -8.59 23.86
C GLU A 193 -15.79 -7.21 24.05
N LEU A 194 -14.48 -7.13 23.84
CA LEU A 194 -13.73 -5.88 23.91
C LEU A 194 -14.26 -4.88 22.89
N LEU A 195 -14.40 -5.27 21.62
CA LEU A 195 -14.93 -4.38 20.58
C LEU A 195 -16.31 -3.82 20.96
N ALA A 196 -17.22 -4.67 21.43
CA ALA A 196 -18.56 -4.27 21.84
C ALA A 196 -18.52 -3.22 22.97
N ARG A 197 -17.68 -3.43 23.99
CA ARG A 197 -17.49 -2.49 25.10
C ARG A 197 -16.88 -1.18 24.62
N LEU A 198 -15.87 -1.22 23.76
CA LEU A 198 -15.22 -0.03 23.20
C LEU A 198 -16.21 0.81 22.39
N LYS A 199 -16.99 0.20 21.49
CA LYS A 199 -18.02 0.91 20.70
C LYS A 199 -19.05 1.65 21.56
N ALA A 200 -19.37 1.15 22.75
CA ALA A 200 -20.26 1.83 23.69
C ALA A 200 -19.63 3.11 24.31
N LEU A 201 -18.30 3.17 24.41
CA LEU A 201 -17.55 4.27 25.03
C LEU A 201 -17.11 5.35 24.02
N LEU A 202 -17.09 5.04 22.71
CA LEU A 202 -16.72 5.96 21.64
C LEU A 202 -17.80 7.03 21.39
N VAL A 203 -17.98 7.96 22.34
CA VAL A 203 -18.90 9.10 22.22
C VAL A 203 -18.29 10.27 21.43
N LEU A 204 -19.10 11.28 21.07
CA LEU A 204 -18.62 12.46 20.36
C LEU A 204 -17.46 13.16 21.10
N ASN A 205 -16.39 13.47 20.36
CA ASN A 205 -15.16 14.10 20.87
C ASN A 205 -14.46 13.32 22.01
N TRP A 206 -14.62 11.99 22.08
CA TRP A 206 -14.01 11.19 23.15
C TRP A 206 -12.48 11.37 23.21
N ARG A 207 -11.79 11.51 22.06
CA ARG A 207 -10.33 11.71 21.99
C ARG A 207 -9.85 12.95 22.74
N GLN A 208 -10.68 14.00 22.79
CA GLN A 208 -10.34 15.27 23.45
C GLN A 208 -10.58 15.22 24.97
N LYS A 209 -11.43 14.31 25.45
CA LYS A 209 -11.82 14.20 26.86
C LYS A 209 -10.87 13.25 27.59
N SER A 210 -10.09 13.75 28.54
CA SER A 210 -9.17 12.93 29.35
C SER A 210 -9.90 11.78 30.06
N ALA A 211 -11.06 12.06 30.68
CA ALA A 211 -11.87 11.04 31.35
C ALA A 211 -12.32 9.91 30.41
N ALA A 212 -12.72 10.23 29.17
CA ALA A 212 -13.13 9.23 28.20
C ALA A 212 -11.95 8.36 27.74
N ARG A 213 -10.77 8.96 27.51
CA ARG A 213 -9.54 8.21 27.19
C ARG A 213 -9.12 7.30 28.34
N SER A 214 -9.17 7.79 29.58
CA SER A 214 -8.88 6.97 30.77
C SER A 214 -9.86 5.82 30.92
N GLN A 215 -11.16 6.06 30.73
CA GLN A 215 -12.17 5.01 30.79
C GLN A 215 -11.94 3.94 29.71
N LEU A 216 -11.58 4.36 28.49
CA LEU A 216 -11.25 3.45 27.40
C LEU A 216 -10.05 2.56 27.77
N LYS A 217 -8.97 3.18 28.29
CA LYS A 217 -7.77 2.45 28.70
C LYS A 217 -8.06 1.44 29.81
N LEU A 218 -8.78 1.83 30.85
CA LEU A 218 -9.20 0.93 31.93
C LEU A 218 -10.07 -0.22 31.39
N THR A 219 -10.99 0.07 30.47
CA THR A 219 -11.85 -0.97 29.88
C THR A 219 -11.04 -1.99 29.07
N ILE A 220 -9.99 -1.54 28.36
CA ILE A 220 -9.06 -2.43 27.66
C ILE A 220 -8.33 -3.30 28.68
N GLU A 221 -7.72 -2.68 29.70
CA GLU A 221 -6.96 -3.38 30.74
C GLU A 221 -7.85 -4.42 31.46
N ASP A 222 -9.00 -4.01 32.01
CA ASP A 222 -9.92 -4.90 32.74
C ASP A 222 -10.41 -6.09 31.88
N THR A 223 -10.73 -5.83 30.61
CA THR A 223 -11.24 -6.87 29.71
C THR A 223 -10.16 -7.85 29.29
N LEU A 224 -8.94 -7.36 29.05
CA LEU A 224 -7.81 -8.21 28.69
C LEU A 224 -7.27 -8.99 29.90
N ASP A 225 -7.24 -8.39 31.10
CA ASP A 225 -6.79 -9.06 32.33
C ASP A 225 -7.71 -10.22 32.72
N THR A 226 -9.03 -10.01 32.58
CA THR A 226 -10.03 -11.05 32.88
C THR A 226 -10.10 -12.13 31.80
N GLY A 227 -9.83 -11.75 30.54
CA GLY A 227 -10.15 -12.57 29.38
C GLY A 227 -8.97 -13.32 28.76
N LEU A 228 -7.75 -12.78 28.83
CA LEU A 228 -6.61 -13.38 28.16
C LEU A 228 -6.09 -14.62 28.92
N PRO A 229 -5.63 -15.66 28.19
CA PRO A 229 -4.95 -16.81 28.79
C PRO A 229 -3.70 -16.43 29.58
N ARG A 230 -3.29 -17.28 30.52
CA ARG A 230 -2.07 -17.10 31.32
C ARG A 230 -0.77 -17.07 30.49
N ALA A 231 -0.84 -17.49 29.23
CA ALA A 231 0.27 -17.40 28.28
C ALA A 231 0.73 -15.94 28.05
N TYR A 232 -0.11 -14.94 28.33
CA TYR A 232 0.23 -13.53 28.24
C TYR A 232 0.96 -13.04 29.50
N ALA A 233 2.28 -13.05 29.46
CA ALA A 233 3.11 -12.47 30.52
C ALA A 233 2.85 -10.96 30.72
N PRO A 234 3.11 -10.38 31.91
CA PRO A 234 2.76 -8.98 32.22
C PRO A 234 3.27 -7.96 31.19
N ASP A 235 4.52 -8.09 30.72
CA ASP A 235 5.09 -7.18 29.73
C ASP A 235 4.34 -7.23 28.39
N LEU A 236 4.02 -8.46 27.93
CA LEU A 236 3.27 -8.67 26.69
C LEU A 236 1.84 -8.15 26.83
N TYR A 237 1.20 -8.40 27.97
CA TYR A 237 -0.11 -7.86 28.30
C TYR A 237 -0.15 -6.33 28.20
N HIS A 238 0.79 -5.62 28.84
CA HIS A 238 0.85 -4.15 28.76
C HIS A 238 1.11 -3.65 27.34
N GLN A 239 1.94 -4.37 26.57
CA GLN A 239 2.15 -4.08 25.15
C GLN A 239 0.85 -4.24 24.36
N LYS A 240 0.09 -5.31 24.59
CA LYS A 240 -1.20 -5.55 23.92
C LYS A 240 -2.24 -4.50 24.28
N CYS A 241 -2.36 -4.13 25.56
CA CYS A 241 -3.25 -3.05 25.99
C CYS A 241 -2.94 -1.74 25.25
N SER A 242 -1.66 -1.38 25.18
CA SER A 242 -1.19 -0.17 24.50
C SER A 242 -1.48 -0.20 23.00
N ALA A 243 -1.21 -1.34 22.34
CA ALA A 243 -1.44 -1.52 20.91
C ALA A 243 -2.94 -1.46 20.54
N VAL A 244 -3.81 -2.07 21.36
CA VAL A 244 -5.26 -1.97 21.16
C VAL A 244 -5.74 -0.52 21.37
N PHE A 245 -5.25 0.16 22.40
CA PHE A 245 -5.60 1.56 22.64
C PHE A 245 -5.18 2.45 21.46
N GLU A 246 -3.94 2.30 20.97
CA GLU A 246 -3.44 3.05 19.82
C GLU A 246 -4.29 2.78 18.58
N HIS A 247 -4.59 1.51 18.30
CA HIS A 247 -5.44 1.14 17.19
C HIS A 247 -6.81 1.83 17.25
N VAL A 248 -7.46 1.83 18.41
CA VAL A 248 -8.77 2.48 18.61
C VAL A 248 -8.64 4.00 18.49
N TYR A 249 -7.58 4.57 19.07
CA TYR A 249 -7.30 6.00 19.01
C TYR A 249 -7.05 6.48 17.59
N GLU A 250 -6.48 5.66 16.71
CA GLU A 250 -6.25 6.02 15.32
C GLU A 250 -7.50 5.79 14.45
N SER A 251 -8.17 4.64 14.63
CA SER A 251 -9.20 4.17 13.71
C SER A 251 -10.58 4.78 13.92
N TYR A 252 -10.87 5.29 15.13
CA TYR A 252 -12.21 5.82 15.50
C TYR A 252 -12.15 7.29 15.92
N PRO A 253 -12.24 8.26 14.99
CA PRO A 253 -12.38 9.68 15.32
C PRO A 253 -13.65 9.94 16.13
N GLU A 254 -14.75 9.29 15.77
CA GLU A 254 -16.04 9.37 16.44
C GLU A 254 -16.80 8.03 16.34
N ARG A 255 -17.94 7.88 17.02
CA ARG A 255 -18.69 6.60 17.14
C ARG A 255 -18.93 5.86 15.82
N ASN A 256 -19.29 6.61 14.78
CA ASN A 256 -19.66 6.10 13.45
C ASN A 256 -18.77 6.69 12.35
N ALA A 257 -17.62 7.24 12.71
CA ALA A 257 -16.66 7.79 11.78
C ALA A 257 -15.34 7.06 11.97
N GLY A 258 -14.71 6.63 10.87
CA GLY A 258 -13.46 5.87 10.95
C GLY A 258 -13.22 5.00 9.73
N VAL A 259 -12.14 4.23 9.79
CA VAL A 259 -11.70 3.37 8.67
C VAL A 259 -12.74 2.29 8.33
N TYR A 260 -13.53 1.88 9.33
CA TYR A 260 -14.53 0.81 9.19
C TYR A 260 -15.92 1.31 8.74
N ALA A 261 -16.18 2.62 8.78
CA ALA A 261 -17.49 3.18 8.39
C ALA A 261 -17.80 3.07 6.88
N MET A 262 -16.81 2.75 6.06
CA MET A 262 -16.95 2.49 4.62
C MET A 262 -16.82 1.00 4.25
N ALA A 263 -16.66 0.12 5.25
CA ALA A 263 -16.48 -1.32 5.06
C ALA A 263 -17.76 -2.13 5.38
N GLU A 264 -18.85 -1.48 5.81
CA GLU A 264 -20.19 -2.05 6.01
C GLU A 264 -21.07 -1.94 4.76
#